data_AF-A0A9P1G1C3-F1
#
_entry.id   AF-A0A9P1G1C3-F1
#
_cell.length_a   1.000
_cell.length_b   1.000
_cell.length_c   1.000
_cell.angle_alpha   90.00
_cell.angle_beta   90.00
_cell.angle_gamma   90.00
#
_symmetry.space_group_name_H-M   'P 1'
#
loop_
_entity.id
_entity.type
_entity.pdbx_description
1 polymer ?
#
loop_
_entity_poly.entity_id
_entity_poly.type
_entity_poly.pdbx_seq_one_letter_code
_entity_poly.pdbx_strand_id
1 'polypeptide(L)'
;MPFSPQQSPSLWCNIFTLLYTLKSNYGAPPLPQISGFSMSNWRQTGQAALQQLAPWLQKAMSGVDFHWLFFVLIWIAAYPSVWAVVIIGRRSLWSGTEEVDMDQEEEVVKAVEDERKALEEEKKAAEKAAIAAARKEAVQKIAAERDQAPAPTPAPAPAQNGTNGTNGVHVEEEELWEVIGGVDKGGIMVREGESTTSTQKSDRLSTGALVEQLALKGDRLHYKLRKGTGPEEGWVSIKLTGKDLVVPWVEMGENGPKRRPPAWKVVKQPQIEFGQMKEVASKNDPGDYYGIKFPYTKDMIVEMGPEWLTQAFHKSGVLPRDNAVTKISDAKEFIGGGAGLKCTFTVEYKKDEPYLHKKLFCKLPHKPGTSDRYFVSCMWNHDRPEIVFNIYLQESVSFRVPKFYFGDISAATTNFVLITESIPWAETGKKDFSPGEIEPAYDKYKDWELPDGGPMYYLACCRALGKMAGYHKQKRLHKSVDDTEMFPMPDPMPRELPKTLPALDPLAKKQNLAKVDQWPGRTRPGWGWG
;
A
#
# COMPACT_ATOMS: atom_id res chain seq x y z
N MET A 1 24.69 -9.61 -14.23
CA MET A 1 24.47 -8.20 -13.84
C MET A 1 25.83 -7.53 -13.68
N PRO A 2 26.08 -6.31 -14.18
CA PRO A 2 27.15 -5.47 -13.66
C PRO A 2 26.70 -4.86 -12.33
N PHE A 3 27.62 -4.76 -11.37
CA PHE A 3 27.39 -4.08 -10.08
C PHE A 3 27.01 -2.61 -10.31
N SER A 4 26.11 -2.07 -9.48
CA SER A 4 26.05 -0.61 -9.36
C SER A 4 27.35 -0.12 -8.70
N PRO A 5 27.92 1.02 -9.12
CA PRO A 5 29.19 1.55 -8.58
C PRO A 5 29.20 1.71 -7.05
N GLN A 6 28.04 1.78 -6.42
CA GLN A 6 27.86 2.01 -4.98
C GLN A 6 27.89 0.71 -4.15
N GLN A 7 27.64 -0.46 -4.73
CA GLN A 7 27.60 -1.74 -4.01
C GLN A 7 28.96 -2.44 -3.91
N SER A 8 29.91 -2.12 -4.80
CA SER A 8 31.26 -2.70 -4.79
C SER A 8 32.09 -2.26 -3.56
N PRO A 9 32.15 -0.97 -3.18
CA PRO A 9 32.96 -0.54 -2.04
C PRO A 9 32.47 -1.10 -0.70
N SER A 10 31.15 -1.19 -0.48
CA SER A 10 30.59 -1.73 0.77
C SER A 10 30.88 -3.22 0.92
N LEU A 11 30.86 -3.98 -0.19
CA LEU A 11 31.25 -5.39 -0.20
C LEU A 11 32.72 -5.56 0.19
N TRP A 12 33.62 -4.79 -0.41
CA TRP A 12 35.05 -4.84 -0.07
C TRP A 12 35.30 -4.43 1.38
N CYS A 13 34.63 -3.38 1.89
CA CYS A 13 34.72 -3.00 3.30
C CYS A 13 34.30 -4.13 4.24
N ASN A 14 33.24 -4.87 3.93
CA ASN A 14 32.81 -6.02 4.73
C ASN A 14 33.83 -7.17 4.67
N ILE A 15 34.38 -7.47 3.49
CA ILE A 15 35.42 -8.50 3.34
C ILE A 15 36.69 -8.11 4.11
N PHE A 16 37.16 -6.87 4.01
CA PHE A 16 38.35 -6.41 4.72
C PHE A 16 38.15 -6.37 6.24
N THR A 17 36.98 -5.91 6.69
CA THR A 17 36.63 -5.91 8.11
C THR A 17 36.61 -7.35 8.65
N LEU A 18 36.03 -8.30 7.91
CA LEU A 18 36.09 -9.72 8.27
C LEU A 18 37.53 -10.21 8.38
N LEU A 19 38.35 -10.00 7.34
CA LEU A 19 39.73 -10.49 7.33
C LEU A 19 40.54 -9.89 8.48
N TYR A 20 40.29 -8.64 8.83
CA TYR A 20 40.91 -7.97 9.97
C TYR A 20 40.43 -8.56 11.30
N THR A 21 39.12 -8.74 11.49
CA THR A 21 38.53 -9.34 12.69
C THR A 21 39.04 -10.78 12.88
N LEU A 22 39.07 -11.58 11.81
CA LEU A 22 39.58 -12.95 11.86
C LEU A 22 41.06 -13.00 12.21
N LYS A 23 41.87 -12.10 11.61
CA LYS A 23 43.29 -11.98 11.93
C LYS A 23 43.50 -11.55 13.38
N SER A 24 42.69 -10.62 13.88
CA SER A 24 42.76 -10.11 15.24
C SER A 24 42.39 -11.17 16.28
N ASN A 25 41.33 -11.95 16.02
CA ASN A 25 40.78 -12.90 16.99
C ASN A 25 41.43 -14.29 16.92
N TYR A 26 41.88 -14.71 15.73
CA TYR A 26 42.37 -16.08 15.49
C TYR A 26 43.80 -16.14 14.94
N GLY A 27 44.45 -15.00 14.70
CA GLY A 27 45.73 -14.92 14.00
C GLY A 27 45.57 -15.02 12.48
N ALA A 28 46.63 -14.71 11.73
CA ALA A 28 46.61 -14.86 10.28
C ALA A 28 46.44 -16.35 9.90
N PRO A 29 45.60 -16.68 8.90
CA PRO A 29 45.49 -18.05 8.43
C PRO A 29 46.86 -18.52 7.90
N PRO A 30 47.26 -19.79 8.15
CA PRO A 30 48.47 -20.32 7.57
C PRO A 30 48.37 -20.24 6.05
N LEU A 31 49.31 -19.55 5.40
CA LEU A 31 49.38 -19.48 3.96
C LEU A 31 49.81 -20.86 3.45
N PRO A 32 48.97 -21.58 2.71
CA PRO A 32 49.37 -22.88 2.19
C PRO A 32 50.55 -22.69 1.23
N GLN A 33 51.63 -23.44 1.45
CA GLN A 33 52.74 -23.48 0.52
C GLN A 33 52.32 -24.24 -0.74
N ILE A 34 51.73 -23.51 -1.69
CA ILE A 34 51.29 -24.06 -2.96
C ILE A 34 52.48 -24.04 -3.92
N SER A 35 53.26 -25.12 -3.96
CA SER A 35 54.22 -25.36 -5.04
C SER A 35 53.53 -26.11 -6.20
N GLY A 36 53.70 -25.62 -7.43
CA GLY A 36 53.27 -26.34 -8.64
C GLY A 36 51.76 -26.40 -8.90
N PHE A 37 51.03 -25.29 -8.77
CA PHE A 37 49.61 -25.23 -9.14
C PHE A 37 49.41 -25.54 -10.64
N SER A 38 48.80 -26.68 -10.92
CA SER A 38 48.38 -27.12 -12.26
C SER A 38 46.89 -27.49 -12.22
N MET A 39 46.16 -27.22 -13.31
CA MET A 39 44.77 -27.67 -13.49
C MET A 39 44.63 -29.19 -13.30
N SER A 40 45.68 -29.98 -13.59
CA SER A 40 45.69 -31.44 -13.39
C SER A 40 45.75 -31.86 -11.91
N ASN A 41 46.31 -31.01 -11.03
CA ASN A 41 46.56 -31.35 -9.62
C ASN A 41 45.71 -30.50 -8.65
N TRP A 42 44.82 -29.64 -9.17
CA TRP A 42 44.02 -28.68 -8.39
C TRP A 42 43.27 -29.31 -7.22
N ARG A 43 42.69 -30.51 -7.39
CA ARG A 43 41.97 -31.20 -6.31
C ARG A 43 42.88 -31.58 -5.16
N GLN A 44 44.07 -32.09 -5.46
CA GLN A 44 45.05 -32.53 -4.47
C GLN A 44 45.69 -31.33 -3.77
N THR A 45 46.02 -30.27 -4.52
CA THR A 45 46.51 -28.99 -3.98
C THR A 45 45.45 -28.29 -3.11
N GLY A 46 44.18 -28.30 -3.53
CA GLY A 46 43.06 -27.75 -2.76
C GLY A 46 42.78 -28.51 -1.47
N GLN A 47 42.85 -29.85 -1.49
CA GLN A 47 42.73 -30.67 -0.28
C GLN A 47 43.88 -30.44 0.70
N ALA A 48 45.12 -30.34 0.23
CA ALA A 48 46.26 -30.04 1.10
C ALA A 48 46.15 -28.63 1.72
N ALA A 49 45.69 -27.64 0.96
CA ALA A 49 45.42 -26.30 1.48
C ALA A 49 44.31 -26.29 2.53
N LEU A 50 43.22 -27.03 2.29
CA LEU A 50 42.13 -27.17 3.26
C LEU A 50 42.57 -27.88 4.54
N GLN A 51 43.42 -28.91 4.44
CA GLN A 51 43.97 -29.60 5.61
C GLN A 51 44.85 -28.68 6.48
N GLN A 52 45.63 -27.79 5.85
CA GLN A 52 46.44 -26.80 6.58
C GLN A 52 45.57 -25.70 7.21
N LEU A 53 44.48 -25.31 6.56
CA LEU A 53 43.54 -24.29 7.06
C LEU A 53 42.53 -24.85 8.07
N ALA A 54 42.26 -26.15 8.07
CA ALA A 54 41.20 -26.77 8.86
C ALA A 54 41.27 -26.47 10.37
N PRO A 55 42.44 -26.55 11.05
CA PRO A 55 42.51 -26.24 12.47
C PRO A 55 42.19 -24.77 12.79
N TRP A 56 42.61 -23.85 11.90
CA TRP A 56 42.33 -22.42 12.03
C TRP A 56 40.85 -22.11 11.76
N LEU A 57 40.28 -22.69 10.70
CA LEU A 57 38.87 -22.58 10.35
C LEU A 57 37.97 -23.14 11.45
N GLN A 58 38.32 -24.31 12.02
CA GLN A 58 37.56 -24.93 13.08
C GLN A 58 37.50 -24.02 14.32
N LYS A 59 38.61 -23.36 14.67
CA LYS A 59 38.65 -22.39 15.76
C LYS A 59 37.73 -21.18 15.49
N ALA A 60 37.76 -20.64 14.28
CA ALA A 60 36.89 -19.53 13.87
C ALA A 60 35.40 -19.94 13.81
N MET A 61 35.10 -21.16 13.36
CA MET A 61 33.74 -21.70 13.27
C MET A 61 33.12 -22.04 14.63
N SER A 62 33.93 -22.31 15.64
CA SER A 62 33.47 -22.47 17.04
C SER A 62 33.41 -21.16 17.83
N GLY A 63 33.86 -20.05 17.24
CA GLY A 63 33.95 -18.74 17.89
C GLY A 63 32.69 -17.89 17.73
N VAL A 64 32.65 -16.78 18.47
CA VAL A 64 31.56 -15.79 18.40
C VAL A 64 31.40 -15.15 17.01
N ASP A 65 32.44 -15.22 16.18
CA ASP A 65 32.47 -14.66 14.83
C ASP A 65 31.91 -15.61 13.76
N PHE A 66 31.48 -16.83 14.13
CA PHE A 66 30.98 -17.83 13.19
C PHE A 66 29.84 -17.33 12.32
N HIS A 67 28.85 -16.64 12.91
CA HIS A 67 27.71 -16.12 12.17
C HIS A 67 28.15 -15.16 11.06
N TRP A 68 29.15 -14.32 11.35
CA TRP A 68 29.69 -13.35 10.40
C TRP A 68 30.49 -14.03 9.29
N LEU A 69 31.32 -15.03 9.63
CA LEU A 69 32.05 -15.86 8.68
C LEU A 69 31.09 -16.59 7.72
N PHE A 70 30.02 -17.17 8.26
CA PHE A 70 29.02 -17.93 7.51
C PHE A 70 28.27 -17.05 6.50
N PHE A 71 27.83 -15.85 6.90
CA PHE A 71 27.15 -14.92 6.00
C PHE A 71 28.04 -14.47 4.82
N VAL A 72 29.32 -14.22 5.07
CA VAL A 72 30.25 -13.80 4.01
C VAL A 72 30.56 -14.96 3.06
N LEU A 73 30.71 -16.19 3.58
CA LEU A 73 30.94 -17.37 2.74
C LEU A 73 29.72 -17.70 1.85
N ILE A 74 28.50 -17.55 2.37
CA ILE A 74 27.28 -17.65 1.56
C ILE A 74 27.30 -16.62 0.44
N TRP A 75 27.70 -15.39 0.75
CA TRP A 75 27.79 -14.33 -0.25
C TRP A 75 28.87 -14.61 -1.32
N ILE A 76 30.08 -15.03 -0.91
CA ILE A 76 31.14 -15.38 -1.87
C ILE A 76 30.71 -16.57 -2.75
N ALA A 77 30.00 -17.55 -2.19
CA ALA A 77 29.48 -18.70 -2.93
C ALA A 77 28.33 -18.33 -3.88
N ALA A 78 27.46 -17.40 -3.49
CA ALA A 78 26.32 -16.96 -4.28
C ALA A 78 26.71 -16.07 -5.48
N TYR A 79 27.92 -15.48 -5.49
CA TYR A 79 28.38 -14.55 -6.53
C TYR A 79 29.73 -14.95 -7.14
N PRO A 80 29.73 -15.85 -8.16
CA PRO A 80 30.95 -16.34 -8.82
C PRO A 80 31.80 -15.24 -9.48
N SER A 81 31.21 -14.08 -9.79
CA SER A 81 31.90 -12.91 -10.34
C SER A 81 32.95 -12.32 -9.40
N VAL A 82 32.85 -12.56 -8.09
CA VAL A 82 33.88 -12.13 -7.11
C VAL A 82 35.22 -12.80 -7.41
N TRP A 83 35.21 -14.08 -7.81
CA TRP A 83 36.42 -14.79 -8.22
C TRP A 83 37.02 -14.22 -9.51
N ALA A 84 36.18 -13.83 -10.47
CA ALA A 84 36.64 -13.18 -11.71
C ALA A 84 37.32 -11.83 -11.41
N VAL A 85 36.78 -11.03 -10.51
CA VAL A 85 37.39 -9.75 -10.08
C VAL A 85 38.70 -9.97 -9.33
N VAL A 86 38.81 -11.00 -8.47
CA VAL A 86 40.08 -11.34 -7.80
C VAL A 86 41.14 -11.81 -8.81
N ILE A 87 40.75 -12.57 -9.83
CA ILE A 87 41.66 -13.05 -10.89
C ILE A 87 42.09 -11.88 -11.79
N ILE A 88 41.18 -10.98 -12.16
CA ILE A 88 41.45 -9.81 -13.02
C ILE A 88 42.24 -8.73 -12.26
N GLY A 89 41.88 -8.45 -11.00
CA GLY A 89 42.57 -7.49 -10.14
C GLY A 89 44.02 -7.89 -9.82
N ARG A 90 44.33 -9.19 -9.87
CA ARG A 90 45.71 -9.69 -9.75
C ARG A 90 46.61 -9.30 -10.93
N ARG A 91 46.04 -9.00 -12.11
CA ARG A 91 46.77 -8.53 -13.29
C ARG A 91 47.08 -7.03 -13.24
N SER A 92 46.19 -6.20 -12.70
CA SER A 92 46.40 -4.73 -12.62
C SER A 92 47.44 -4.28 -11.60
N LEU A 93 47.75 -5.11 -10.59
CA LEU A 93 48.76 -4.76 -9.57
C LEU A 93 50.22 -5.01 -10.02
N TRP A 94 50.45 -5.47 -11.25
CA TRP A 94 51.79 -5.70 -11.83
C TRP A 94 52.11 -4.88 -13.08
N SER A 95 51.16 -4.07 -13.58
CA SER A 95 51.44 -3.07 -14.63
C SER A 95 51.73 -1.73 -13.97
N GLY A 96 53.00 -1.50 -13.63
CA GLY A 96 53.49 -0.20 -13.22
C GLY A 96 53.47 0.81 -14.37
N THR A 97 53.20 2.06 -13.99
CA THR A 97 53.71 3.31 -14.58
C THR A 97 53.48 3.56 -16.07
N GLU A 98 52.44 4.31 -16.37
CA GLU A 98 52.48 5.40 -17.36
C GLU A 98 51.57 6.54 -16.84
N GLU A 99 52.14 7.74 -16.70
CA GLU A 99 51.41 8.98 -16.42
C GLU A 99 50.48 9.25 -17.62
N VAL A 100 49.18 9.19 -17.41
CA VAL A 100 48.18 9.56 -18.41
C VAL A 100 47.65 10.95 -18.08
N ASP A 101 47.73 11.82 -19.07
CA ASP A 101 47.32 13.23 -19.02
C ASP A 101 45.80 13.34 -18.80
N MET A 102 45.41 13.86 -17.63
CA MET A 102 44.01 13.88 -17.16
C MET A 102 43.07 14.73 -18.04
N ASP A 103 43.62 15.65 -18.83
CA ASP A 103 42.84 16.56 -19.67
C ASP A 103 42.22 15.84 -20.90
N GLN A 104 42.81 14.72 -21.35
CA GLN A 104 42.25 13.93 -22.46
C GLN A 104 41.08 13.03 -22.03
N GLU A 105 41.01 12.59 -20.77
CA GLU A 105 39.89 11.77 -20.28
C GLU A 105 38.61 12.57 -20.12
N GLU A 106 38.68 13.85 -19.70
CA GLU A 106 37.48 14.69 -19.57
C GLU A 106 36.81 14.99 -20.92
N GLU A 107 37.59 15.22 -21.98
CA GLU A 107 37.03 15.40 -23.33
C GLU A 107 36.36 14.13 -23.85
N VAL A 108 36.97 12.95 -23.63
CA VAL A 108 36.41 11.67 -24.05
C VAL A 108 35.13 11.34 -23.27
N VAL A 109 35.11 11.57 -21.95
CA VAL A 109 33.92 11.37 -21.11
C VAL A 109 32.79 12.29 -21.55
N LYS A 110 33.09 13.56 -21.83
CA LYS A 110 32.10 14.53 -22.30
C LYS A 110 31.53 14.16 -23.67
N ALA A 111 32.38 13.72 -24.61
CA ALA A 111 31.94 13.28 -25.93
C ALA A 111 31.01 12.05 -25.85
N VAL A 112 31.33 11.07 -25.01
CA VAL A 112 30.49 9.88 -24.78
C VAL A 112 29.17 10.26 -24.13
N GLU A 113 29.17 11.23 -23.22
CA GLU A 113 27.96 11.65 -22.51
C GLU A 113 27.02 12.49 -23.39
N ASP A 114 27.57 13.29 -24.30
CA ASP A 114 26.82 14.02 -25.32
C ASP A 114 26.26 13.09 -26.40
N GLU A 115 27.00 12.06 -26.83
CA GLU A 115 26.51 11.01 -27.73
C GLU A 115 25.37 10.19 -27.09
N ARG A 116 25.48 9.88 -25.79
CA ARG A 116 24.41 9.21 -25.03
C ARG A 116 23.14 10.06 -24.98
N LYS A 117 23.26 11.37 -24.75
CA LYS A 117 22.11 12.29 -24.74
C LYS A 117 21.44 12.37 -26.11
N ALA A 118 22.22 12.47 -27.19
CA ALA A 118 21.70 12.50 -28.55
C ALA A 118 20.92 11.22 -28.89
N LEU A 119 21.45 10.04 -28.54
CA LEU A 119 20.77 8.76 -28.72
C LEU A 119 19.48 8.65 -27.89
N GLU A 120 19.45 9.24 -26.70
CA GLU A 120 18.27 9.22 -25.83
C GLU A 120 17.16 10.15 -26.36
N GLU A 121 17.53 11.31 -26.93
CA GLU A 121 16.61 12.22 -27.60
C GLU A 121 16.04 11.61 -28.88
N GLU A 122 16.86 10.93 -29.68
CA GLU A 122 16.43 10.22 -30.88
C GLU A 122 15.45 9.08 -30.53
N LYS A 123 15.73 8.32 -29.46
CA LYS A 123 14.80 7.30 -28.95
C LYS A 123 13.47 7.88 -28.50
N LYS A 124 13.48 9.01 -27.77
CA LYS A 124 12.25 9.68 -27.33
C LYS A 124 11.44 10.22 -28.51
N ALA A 125 12.11 10.73 -29.54
CA ALA A 125 11.46 11.17 -30.78
C ALA A 125 10.82 9.99 -31.54
N ALA A 126 11.53 8.87 -31.66
CA ALA A 126 11.04 7.65 -32.30
C ALA A 126 9.84 7.04 -31.55
N GLU A 127 9.88 6.98 -30.21
CA GLU A 127 8.78 6.49 -29.38
C GLU A 127 7.53 7.38 -29.51
N LYS A 128 7.70 8.70 -29.49
CA LYS A 128 6.60 9.66 -29.70
C LYS A 128 5.99 9.52 -31.10
N ALA A 129 6.80 9.29 -32.12
CA ALA A 129 6.33 9.04 -33.49
C ALA A 129 5.55 7.72 -33.60
N ALA A 130 6.02 6.65 -32.96
CA ALA A 130 5.34 5.35 -32.93
C ALA A 130 3.97 5.42 -32.22
N ILE A 131 3.88 6.13 -31.08
CA ILE A 131 2.61 6.35 -30.37
C ILE A 131 1.63 7.17 -31.22
N ALA A 132 2.11 8.20 -31.93
CA ALA A 132 1.28 8.99 -32.82
C ALA A 132 0.75 8.16 -34.01
N ALA A 133 1.58 7.29 -34.58
CA ALA A 133 1.19 6.38 -35.65
C ALA A 133 0.13 5.36 -35.18
N ALA A 134 0.35 4.70 -34.04
CA ALA A 134 -0.59 3.75 -33.45
C ALA A 134 -1.94 4.40 -33.10
N ARG A 135 -1.94 5.65 -32.62
CA ARG A 135 -3.16 6.40 -32.35
C ARG A 135 -3.95 6.70 -33.62
N LYS A 136 -3.26 7.03 -34.72
CA LYS A 136 -3.88 7.30 -36.01
C LYS A 136 -4.51 6.02 -36.60
N GLU A 137 -3.83 4.89 -36.47
CA GLU A 137 -4.33 3.58 -36.89
C GLU A 137 -5.55 3.13 -36.06
N ALA A 138 -5.51 3.32 -34.73
CA ALA A 138 -6.63 2.99 -33.85
C ALA A 138 -7.88 3.83 -34.17
N VAL A 139 -7.72 5.13 -34.45
CA VAL A 139 -8.83 6.02 -34.83
C VAL A 139 -9.42 5.60 -36.18
N GLN A 140 -8.60 5.19 -37.15
CA GLN A 140 -9.08 4.69 -38.43
C GLN A 140 -9.81 3.34 -38.29
N LYS A 141 -9.34 2.47 -37.40
CA LYS A 141 -9.98 1.17 -37.13
C LYS A 141 -11.34 1.31 -36.45
N ILE A 142 -11.45 2.22 -35.47
CA ILE A 142 -12.72 2.56 -34.81
C ILE A 142 -13.71 3.20 -35.78
N ALA A 143 -13.23 4.06 -36.70
CA ALA A 143 -14.08 4.65 -37.74
C ALA A 143 -14.61 3.58 -38.71
N ALA A 144 -13.77 2.62 -39.12
CA ALA A 144 -14.16 1.53 -40.02
C ALA A 144 -15.13 0.52 -39.37
N GLU A 145 -14.98 0.24 -38.08
CA GLU A 145 -15.89 -0.68 -37.34
C GLU A 145 -17.26 -0.05 -37.05
N ARG A 146 -17.35 1.29 -36.95
CA ARG A 146 -18.63 1.99 -36.73
C ARG A 146 -19.57 1.93 -37.93
N ASP A 147 -19.03 1.86 -39.14
CA ASP A 147 -19.81 1.83 -40.39
C ASP A 147 -20.23 0.40 -40.80
N GLN A 148 -19.83 -0.64 -40.04
CA GLN A 148 -20.15 -2.05 -40.34
C GLN A 148 -20.98 -2.78 -39.27
N ALA A 149 -21.43 -2.11 -38.20
CA ALA A 149 -22.18 -2.76 -37.13
C ALA A 149 -23.64 -3.09 -37.53
N PRO A 150 -24.07 -4.36 -37.52
CA PRO A 150 -25.47 -4.73 -37.74
C PRO A 150 -26.33 -4.47 -36.48
N ALA A 151 -27.61 -4.17 -36.69
CA ALA A 151 -28.57 -3.86 -35.63
C ALA A 151 -28.72 -5.01 -34.61
N PRO A 152 -28.87 -4.70 -33.31
CA PRO A 152 -28.87 -5.71 -32.25
C PRO A 152 -30.16 -6.55 -32.26
N THR A 153 -29.99 -7.87 -32.17
CA THR A 153 -31.06 -8.87 -32.03
C THR A 153 -31.30 -9.16 -30.52
N PRO A 154 -32.53 -9.51 -30.09
CA PRO A 154 -32.84 -9.67 -28.66
C PRO A 154 -32.21 -10.94 -28.06
N ALA A 155 -31.72 -10.83 -26.82
CA ALA A 155 -31.08 -11.91 -26.06
C ALA A 155 -32.08 -12.99 -25.56
N PRO A 156 -31.66 -14.26 -25.43
CA PRO A 156 -32.50 -15.36 -24.94
C PRO A 156 -32.51 -15.46 -23.41
N ALA A 157 -33.60 -16.04 -22.89
CA ALA A 157 -33.91 -16.24 -21.47
C ALA A 157 -32.97 -17.28 -20.78
N PRO A 158 -32.72 -17.16 -19.46
CA PRO A 158 -31.86 -18.10 -18.75
C PRO A 158 -32.62 -19.34 -18.26
N ALA A 159 -32.00 -20.50 -18.47
CA ALA A 159 -32.42 -21.80 -17.97
C ALA A 159 -32.11 -21.98 -16.47
N GLN A 160 -33.01 -22.73 -15.83
CA GLN A 160 -32.91 -23.21 -14.45
C GLN A 160 -31.85 -24.31 -14.33
N ASN A 161 -31.11 -24.32 -13.22
CA ASN A 161 -30.64 -25.54 -12.57
C ASN A 161 -30.32 -25.25 -11.10
N GLY A 162 -30.67 -26.22 -10.24
CA GLY A 162 -30.74 -26.08 -8.79
C GLY A 162 -29.65 -26.79 -8.00
N THR A 163 -29.62 -26.41 -6.72
CA THR A 163 -29.14 -27.14 -5.51
C THR A 163 -27.62 -27.46 -5.46
N ASN A 164 -26.89 -27.36 -4.34
CA ASN A 164 -27.26 -27.40 -2.93
C ASN A 164 -26.07 -26.95 -2.03
N GLY A 165 -26.35 -26.32 -0.88
CA GLY A 165 -25.58 -26.45 0.37
C GLY A 165 -24.38 -25.52 0.64
N THR A 166 -24.59 -24.45 1.42
CA THR A 166 -24.25 -24.38 2.87
C THR A 166 -24.74 -23.05 3.45
N ASN A 167 -25.46 -23.14 4.57
CA ASN A 167 -26.02 -22.02 5.32
C ASN A 167 -24.92 -21.07 5.84
N GLY A 168 -24.67 -19.99 5.11
CA GLY A 168 -24.25 -18.73 5.71
C GLY A 168 -25.51 -17.97 6.09
N VAL A 169 -25.60 -17.51 7.33
CA VAL A 169 -26.62 -16.55 7.75
C VAL A 169 -26.41 -15.27 6.94
N HIS A 170 -27.07 -15.16 5.80
CA HIS A 170 -27.26 -13.90 5.10
C HIS A 170 -28.16 -13.06 5.98
N VAL A 171 -27.58 -12.09 6.67
CA VAL A 171 -28.34 -10.92 7.07
C VAL A 171 -28.64 -10.21 5.75
N GLU A 172 -29.84 -10.41 5.19
CA GLU A 172 -30.30 -9.55 4.10
C GLU A 172 -30.39 -8.13 4.68
N GLU A 173 -29.52 -7.25 4.18
CA GLU A 173 -29.36 -5.90 4.70
C GLU A 173 -30.56 -5.04 4.26
N GLU A 174 -31.25 -4.44 5.23
CA GLU A 174 -32.46 -3.65 4.98
C GLU A 174 -32.09 -2.32 4.26
N GLU A 175 -32.21 -2.26 2.93
CA GLU A 175 -32.09 -1.00 2.19
C GLU A 175 -33.31 -0.11 2.49
N LEU A 176 -33.14 0.84 3.42
CA LEU A 176 -34.18 1.79 3.80
C LEU A 176 -34.31 2.98 2.83
N TRP A 177 -35.53 3.44 2.64
CA TRP A 177 -35.94 4.59 1.83
C TRP A 177 -36.86 5.49 2.64
N GLU A 178 -36.77 6.81 2.41
CA GLU A 178 -37.64 7.81 3.00
C GLU A 178 -38.58 8.40 1.96
N VAL A 179 -39.85 8.55 2.33
CA VAL A 179 -40.85 9.21 1.49
C VAL A 179 -40.74 10.72 1.65
N ILE A 180 -40.34 11.42 0.59
CA ILE A 180 -40.24 12.90 0.59
C ILE A 180 -41.31 13.57 -0.28
N GLY A 181 -42.00 12.80 -1.12
CA GLY A 181 -43.04 13.30 -2.00
C GLY A 181 -44.45 13.24 -1.40
N GLY A 182 -45.40 13.84 -2.11
CA GLY A 182 -46.83 13.73 -1.77
C GLY A 182 -47.30 14.60 -0.60
N VAL A 183 -46.49 15.56 -0.13
CA VAL A 183 -46.79 16.45 1.00
C VAL A 183 -48.20 17.03 0.91
N ASP A 184 -48.53 17.65 -0.23
CA ASP A 184 -49.84 18.31 -0.45
C ASP A 184 -51.03 17.36 -0.46
N LYS A 185 -50.78 16.06 -0.62
CA LYS A 185 -51.79 14.99 -0.72
C LYS A 185 -51.74 14.02 0.47
N GLY A 186 -50.99 14.36 1.52
CA GLY A 186 -50.82 13.54 2.72
C GLY A 186 -50.03 12.24 2.49
N GLY A 187 -49.26 12.15 1.39
CA GLY A 187 -48.44 10.99 1.06
C GLY A 187 -48.51 10.55 -0.40
N ILE A 188 -47.77 9.49 -0.72
CA ILE A 188 -47.64 8.94 -2.06
C ILE A 188 -48.58 7.75 -2.28
N MET A 189 -48.93 7.54 -3.54
CA MET A 189 -49.85 6.49 -3.96
C MET A 189 -49.16 5.12 -3.94
N VAL A 190 -49.78 4.16 -3.25
CA VAL A 190 -49.31 2.77 -3.17
C VAL A 190 -50.16 1.88 -4.08
N ARG A 191 -49.53 0.93 -4.76
CA ARG A 191 -50.19 -0.03 -5.64
C ARG A 191 -49.91 -1.47 -5.21
N GLU A 192 -50.82 -2.38 -5.52
CA GLU A 192 -50.67 -3.81 -5.22
C GLU A 192 -49.62 -4.50 -6.10
N GLY A 193 -49.43 -4.02 -7.33
CA GLY A 193 -48.50 -4.60 -8.30
C GLY A 193 -47.47 -3.61 -8.83
N GLU A 194 -46.46 -4.17 -9.50
CA GLU A 194 -45.37 -3.42 -10.12
C GLU A 194 -45.88 -2.39 -11.14
N SER A 195 -46.89 -2.74 -11.94
CA SER A 195 -47.44 -1.87 -12.98
C SER A 195 -48.03 -0.58 -12.41
N THR A 196 -47.83 0.54 -13.12
CA THR A 196 -48.47 1.83 -12.81
C THR A 196 -49.99 1.82 -13.05
N THR A 197 -50.53 0.75 -13.63
CA THR A 197 -51.96 0.55 -13.86
C THR A 197 -52.60 -0.48 -12.92
N SER A 198 -51.84 -1.13 -12.03
CA SER A 198 -52.39 -2.11 -11.10
C SER A 198 -53.30 -1.47 -10.05
N THR A 199 -54.09 -2.26 -9.33
CA THR A 199 -54.98 -1.79 -8.26
C THR A 199 -54.25 -0.85 -7.30
N GLN A 200 -54.85 0.29 -7.04
CA GLN A 200 -54.37 1.27 -6.07
C GLN A 200 -54.92 0.90 -4.70
N LYS A 201 -54.07 0.91 -3.67
CA LYS A 201 -54.53 0.75 -2.29
C LYS A 201 -55.30 2.00 -1.83
N SER A 202 -56.24 1.80 -0.90
CA SER A 202 -57.05 2.90 -0.34
C SER A 202 -56.19 3.93 0.36
N ASP A 203 -55.16 3.45 1.08
CA ASP A 203 -54.31 4.27 1.92
C ASP A 203 -53.05 4.72 1.18
N ARG A 204 -52.59 5.93 1.50
CA ARG A 204 -51.34 6.50 1.01
C ARG A 204 -50.22 6.20 1.99
N LEU A 205 -49.01 6.06 1.46
CA LEU A 205 -47.81 6.01 2.27
C LEU A 205 -47.40 7.45 2.63
N SER A 206 -47.43 7.78 3.92
CA SER A 206 -47.22 9.15 4.41
C SER A 206 -45.84 9.71 4.07
N THR A 207 -45.74 11.01 3.83
CA THR A 207 -44.45 11.70 3.77
C THR A 207 -43.72 11.57 5.12
N GLY A 208 -42.41 11.33 5.09
CA GLY A 208 -41.56 11.01 6.24
C GLY A 208 -41.59 9.53 6.65
N ALA A 209 -42.36 8.67 5.97
CA ALA A 209 -42.32 7.24 6.23
C ALA A 209 -40.97 6.64 5.81
N LEU A 210 -40.45 5.72 6.62
CA LEU A 210 -39.29 4.89 6.30
C LEU A 210 -39.76 3.52 5.87
N VAL A 211 -39.27 3.08 4.72
CA VAL A 211 -39.64 1.80 4.13
C VAL A 211 -38.40 1.01 3.75
N GLU A 212 -38.44 -0.28 3.96
CA GLU A 212 -37.43 -1.22 3.50
C GLU A 212 -37.72 -1.62 2.05
N GLN A 213 -36.69 -1.69 1.22
CA GLN A 213 -36.77 -2.20 -0.14
C GLN A 213 -36.85 -3.72 -0.15
N LEU A 214 -37.91 -4.26 -0.75
CA LEU A 214 -38.05 -5.68 -1.06
C LEU A 214 -37.62 -5.98 -2.51
N ALA A 215 -37.87 -5.06 -3.45
CA ALA A 215 -37.43 -5.18 -4.84
C ALA A 215 -37.39 -3.81 -5.52
N LEU A 216 -36.43 -3.62 -6.42
CA LEU A 216 -36.30 -2.42 -7.26
C LEU A 216 -36.36 -2.81 -8.73
N LYS A 217 -37.34 -2.28 -9.47
CA LYS A 217 -37.53 -2.56 -10.90
C LYS A 217 -37.71 -1.26 -11.67
N GLY A 218 -36.62 -0.78 -12.28
CA GLY A 218 -36.58 0.54 -12.89
C GLY A 218 -36.92 1.62 -11.86
N ASP A 219 -37.96 2.41 -12.12
CA ASP A 219 -38.44 3.46 -11.21
C ASP A 219 -39.52 2.98 -10.23
N ARG A 220 -39.66 1.67 -10.02
CA ARG A 220 -40.67 1.06 -9.16
C ARG A 220 -40.01 0.38 -7.97
N LEU A 221 -40.39 0.81 -6.77
CA LEU A 221 -39.92 0.28 -5.49
C LEU A 221 -41.02 -0.56 -4.86
N HIS A 222 -40.77 -1.85 -4.69
CA HIS A 222 -41.52 -2.71 -3.79
C HIS A 222 -40.98 -2.55 -2.39
N TYR A 223 -41.85 -2.25 -1.44
CA TYR A 223 -41.41 -1.85 -0.10
C TYR A 223 -42.19 -2.55 1.00
N LYS A 224 -41.57 -2.62 2.18
CA LYS A 224 -42.21 -2.93 3.46
C LYS A 224 -42.09 -1.75 4.42
N LEU A 225 -43.18 -1.33 5.05
CA LEU A 225 -43.20 -0.20 5.97
C LEU A 225 -42.42 -0.53 7.24
N ARG A 226 -41.49 0.35 7.64
CA ARG A 226 -40.71 0.23 8.87
C ARG A 226 -41.06 1.31 9.89
N LYS A 227 -41.36 2.53 9.43
CA LYS A 227 -41.78 3.66 10.28
C LYS A 227 -42.70 4.59 9.50
N GLY A 228 -43.72 5.18 10.14
CA GLY A 228 -44.67 6.09 9.51
C GLY A 228 -46.08 5.48 9.40
N THR A 229 -46.93 6.04 8.54
CA THR A 229 -48.30 5.56 8.32
C THR A 229 -48.55 5.22 6.85
N GLY A 230 -49.46 4.27 6.60
CA GLY A 230 -49.82 3.79 5.27
C GLY A 230 -49.82 2.26 5.18
N PRO A 231 -49.98 1.70 3.97
CA PRO A 231 -49.95 0.25 3.77
C PRO A 231 -48.63 -0.37 4.22
N GLU A 232 -48.69 -1.52 4.90
CA GLU A 232 -47.52 -2.28 5.39
C GLU A 232 -46.58 -2.73 4.27
N GLU A 233 -47.11 -2.92 3.06
CA GLU A 233 -46.36 -3.35 1.89
C GLU A 233 -47.01 -2.82 0.62
N GLY A 234 -46.22 -2.62 -0.44
CA GLY A 234 -46.74 -2.33 -1.77
C GLY A 234 -45.71 -1.72 -2.72
N TRP A 235 -46.19 -1.25 -3.87
CA TRP A 235 -45.38 -0.68 -4.93
C TRP A 235 -45.57 0.82 -5.07
N VAL A 236 -44.48 1.58 -5.04
CA VAL A 236 -44.45 3.04 -5.24
C VAL A 236 -43.53 3.41 -6.38
N SER A 237 -43.75 4.59 -6.97
CA SER A 237 -42.80 5.17 -7.93
C SER A 237 -41.72 5.93 -7.18
N ILE A 238 -40.47 5.78 -7.60
CA ILE A 238 -39.33 6.53 -7.04
C ILE A 238 -39.39 7.99 -7.45
N LYS A 239 -39.81 8.25 -8.70
CA LYS A 239 -39.92 9.59 -9.28
C LYS A 239 -41.26 9.76 -9.99
N LEU A 240 -41.75 10.98 -10.03
CA LEU A 240 -42.91 11.36 -10.84
C LEU A 240 -42.65 12.73 -11.46
N THR A 241 -42.74 12.84 -12.79
CA THR A 241 -42.50 14.09 -13.54
C THR A 241 -41.16 14.75 -13.17
N GLY A 242 -40.11 13.95 -12.98
CA GLY A 242 -38.77 14.41 -12.61
C GLY A 242 -38.58 14.80 -11.14
N LYS A 243 -39.64 14.78 -10.30
CA LYS A 243 -39.55 15.01 -8.86
C LYS A 243 -39.41 13.67 -8.12
N ASP A 244 -38.49 13.62 -7.17
CA ASP A 244 -38.28 12.45 -6.32
C ASP A 244 -39.45 12.32 -5.33
N LEU A 245 -40.00 11.10 -5.22
CA LEU A 245 -41.08 10.75 -4.29
C LEU A 245 -40.58 9.98 -3.09
N VAL A 246 -39.63 9.08 -3.32
CA VAL A 246 -38.86 8.39 -2.29
C VAL A 246 -37.38 8.55 -2.59
N VAL A 247 -36.58 8.73 -1.55
CA VAL A 247 -35.12 8.79 -1.66
C VAL A 247 -34.50 7.74 -0.73
N PRO A 248 -33.36 7.15 -1.09
CA PRO A 248 -32.66 6.24 -0.19
C PRO A 248 -32.39 6.93 1.14
N TRP A 249 -32.83 6.32 2.24
CA TRP A 249 -32.65 6.87 3.57
C TRP A 249 -31.25 6.54 4.07
N VAL A 250 -30.60 7.55 4.61
CA VAL A 250 -29.24 7.46 5.13
C VAL A 250 -29.28 7.85 6.60
N GLU A 251 -28.89 6.92 7.47
CA GLU A 251 -28.66 7.22 8.88
C GLU A 251 -27.49 8.20 8.96
N MET A 252 -27.72 9.38 9.52
CA MET A 252 -26.67 10.38 9.72
C MET A 252 -26.00 10.16 11.08
N GLY A 253 -24.68 9.95 11.07
CA GLY A 253 -23.83 9.97 12.25
C GLY A 253 -23.15 11.32 12.45
N GLU A 254 -22.34 11.42 13.51
CA GLU A 254 -21.58 12.64 13.87
C GLU A 254 -20.66 13.13 12.74
N ASN A 255 -20.18 12.22 11.88
CA ASN A 255 -19.23 12.51 10.79
C ASN A 255 -19.81 12.31 9.37
N GLY A 256 -21.14 12.47 9.24
CA GLY A 256 -21.87 12.31 7.97
C GLY A 256 -22.64 10.99 7.91
N PRO A 257 -23.03 10.54 6.70
CA PRO A 257 -23.67 9.25 6.48
C PRO A 257 -22.97 8.10 7.20
N LYS A 258 -23.75 7.26 7.89
CA LYS A 258 -23.25 5.99 8.42
C LYS A 258 -22.86 5.10 7.25
N ARG A 259 -21.60 4.71 7.21
CA ARG A 259 -21.06 3.90 6.12
C ARG A 259 -21.69 2.51 6.12
N ARG A 260 -21.86 1.97 4.91
CA ARG A 260 -22.29 0.59 4.67
C ARG A 260 -21.19 -0.12 3.87
N PRO A 261 -20.18 -0.69 4.55
CA PRO A 261 -19.17 -1.46 3.84
C PRO A 261 -19.81 -2.69 3.17
N PRO A 262 -19.26 -3.18 2.05
CA PRO A 262 -19.74 -4.39 1.40
C PRO A 262 -19.55 -5.60 2.31
N ALA A 263 -20.28 -6.70 2.08
CA ALA A 263 -20.16 -7.91 2.90
C ALA A 263 -18.69 -8.34 3.09
N TRP A 264 -18.35 -8.73 4.33
CA TRP A 264 -17.00 -9.19 4.66
C TRP A 264 -16.61 -10.38 3.79
N LYS A 265 -15.50 -10.26 3.06
CA LYS A 265 -15.03 -11.27 2.12
C LYS A 265 -13.50 -11.36 2.14
N VAL A 266 -13.00 -12.56 2.39
CA VAL A 266 -11.58 -12.88 2.22
C VAL A 266 -11.30 -13.12 0.74
N VAL A 267 -10.39 -12.34 0.18
CA VAL A 267 -9.98 -12.47 -1.22
C VAL A 267 -8.57 -13.04 -1.26
N LYS A 268 -8.42 -14.22 -1.84
CA LYS A 268 -7.10 -14.84 -2.06
C LYS A 268 -6.36 -14.09 -3.16
N GLN A 269 -5.05 -13.97 -3.02
CA GLN A 269 -4.23 -13.38 -4.07
C GLN A 269 -3.97 -14.40 -5.18
N PRO A 270 -4.13 -14.03 -6.46
CA PRO A 270 -3.70 -14.89 -7.55
C PRO A 270 -2.18 -14.95 -7.58
N GLN A 271 -1.65 -16.11 -7.98
CA GLN A 271 -0.23 -16.27 -8.26
C GLN A 271 0.02 -15.68 -9.66
N ILE A 272 0.65 -14.50 -9.71
CA ILE A 272 1.00 -13.85 -10.97
C ILE A 272 2.47 -14.11 -11.26
N GLU A 273 2.75 -14.73 -12.40
CA GLU A 273 4.11 -14.95 -12.86
C GLU A 273 4.79 -13.63 -13.25
N PHE A 274 6.08 -13.50 -12.96
CA PHE A 274 6.84 -12.27 -13.23
C PHE A 274 6.74 -11.83 -14.70
N GLY A 275 6.70 -12.78 -15.64
CA GLY A 275 6.57 -12.50 -17.07
C GLY A 275 5.21 -11.91 -17.49
N GLN A 276 4.15 -12.14 -16.72
CA GLN A 276 2.78 -11.68 -17.02
C GLN A 276 2.45 -10.34 -16.35
N MET A 277 3.25 -9.92 -15.38
CA MET A 277 3.06 -8.75 -14.53
C MET A 277 2.64 -7.48 -15.28
N LYS A 278 3.37 -7.10 -16.35
CA LYS A 278 3.08 -5.87 -17.09
C LYS A 278 1.72 -5.91 -17.80
N GLU A 279 1.36 -7.07 -18.35
CA GLU A 279 0.08 -7.27 -19.02
C GLU A 279 -1.07 -7.31 -18.01
N VAL A 280 -0.86 -7.95 -16.88
CA VAL A 280 -1.86 -8.03 -15.82
C VAL A 280 -2.14 -6.65 -15.22
N ALA A 281 -1.09 -5.89 -14.92
CA ALA A 281 -1.22 -4.55 -14.35
C ALA A 281 -1.76 -3.50 -15.33
N SER A 282 -1.75 -3.76 -16.64
CA SER A 282 -2.35 -2.85 -17.63
C SER A 282 -3.87 -3.01 -17.76
N LYS A 283 -4.45 -4.07 -17.16
CA LYS A 283 -5.90 -4.32 -17.17
C LYS A 283 -6.61 -3.49 -16.10
N ASN A 284 -7.85 -3.12 -16.39
CA ASN A 284 -8.75 -2.39 -15.47
C ASN A 284 -9.97 -3.25 -15.15
N ASP A 285 -9.77 -4.26 -14.31
CA ASP A 285 -10.85 -5.12 -13.85
C ASP A 285 -11.58 -4.48 -12.66
N PRO A 286 -12.87 -4.79 -12.44
CA PRO A 286 -13.59 -4.32 -11.27
C PRO A 286 -12.91 -4.74 -9.96
N GLY A 287 -13.06 -3.90 -8.94
CA GLY A 287 -12.54 -4.20 -7.60
C GLY A 287 -13.32 -5.31 -6.89
N ASP A 288 -12.62 -6.02 -6.02
CA ASP A 288 -13.11 -7.23 -5.37
C ASP A 288 -14.22 -6.97 -4.35
N TYR A 289 -14.33 -5.73 -3.85
CA TYR A 289 -15.23 -5.35 -2.75
C TYR A 289 -16.45 -4.54 -3.22
N TYR A 290 -16.26 -3.50 -4.05
CA TYR A 290 -17.33 -2.64 -4.53
C TYR A 290 -17.79 -2.96 -5.96
N GLY A 291 -17.05 -3.80 -6.68
CA GLY A 291 -17.45 -4.35 -7.97
C GLY A 291 -17.50 -3.32 -9.10
N ILE A 292 -16.78 -2.20 -8.98
CA ILE A 292 -16.65 -1.19 -10.03
C ILE A 292 -15.21 -1.09 -10.51
N LYS A 293 -15.02 -0.73 -11.78
CA LYS A 293 -13.70 -0.33 -12.27
C LYS A 293 -13.29 0.97 -11.58
N PHE A 294 -11.99 1.14 -11.38
CA PHE A 294 -11.44 2.27 -10.63
C PHE A 294 -10.17 2.81 -11.30
N PRO A 295 -9.80 4.09 -11.03
CA PRO A 295 -8.56 4.65 -11.51
C PRO A 295 -7.39 4.12 -10.69
N TYR A 296 -6.34 3.65 -11.37
CA TYR A 296 -5.10 3.20 -10.75
C TYR A 296 -3.89 4.08 -11.13
N THR A 297 -4.15 5.23 -11.78
CA THR A 297 -3.16 6.28 -12.03
C THR A 297 -3.79 7.64 -11.72
N LYS A 298 -2.96 8.67 -11.50
CA LYS A 298 -3.44 10.05 -11.30
C LYS A 298 -4.25 10.52 -12.50
N ASP A 299 -3.77 10.26 -13.71
CA ASP A 299 -4.43 10.71 -14.94
C ASP A 299 -5.81 10.07 -15.09
N MET A 300 -5.95 8.79 -14.76
CA MET A 300 -7.25 8.11 -14.75
C MET A 300 -8.24 8.73 -13.75
N ILE A 301 -7.79 9.26 -12.61
CA ILE A 301 -8.69 9.97 -11.67
C ILE A 301 -9.32 11.18 -12.36
N VAL A 302 -8.52 11.94 -13.12
CA VAL A 302 -8.99 13.11 -13.86
C VAL A 302 -9.86 12.71 -15.04
N GLU A 303 -9.47 11.68 -15.78
CA GLU A 303 -10.19 11.18 -16.97
C GLU A 303 -11.54 10.54 -16.63
N MET A 304 -11.61 9.74 -15.56
CA MET A 304 -12.86 9.12 -15.09
C MET A 304 -13.81 10.14 -14.46
N GLY A 305 -13.27 11.25 -13.96
CA GLY A 305 -14.02 12.47 -13.68
C GLY A 305 -14.94 12.44 -12.46
N PRO A 306 -15.69 13.53 -12.25
CA PRO A 306 -16.64 13.70 -11.15
C PRO A 306 -17.74 12.64 -11.09
N GLU A 307 -18.17 12.12 -12.25
CA GLU A 307 -19.21 11.10 -12.35
C GLU A 307 -18.78 9.80 -11.69
N TRP A 308 -17.53 9.37 -11.93
CA TRP A 308 -16.99 8.18 -11.28
C TRP A 308 -16.83 8.38 -9.77
N LEU A 309 -16.28 9.51 -9.32
CA LEU A 309 -16.16 9.80 -7.88
C LEU A 309 -17.53 9.81 -7.19
N THR A 310 -18.55 10.36 -7.85
CA THR A 310 -19.93 10.32 -7.35
C THR A 310 -20.41 8.89 -7.18
N GLN A 311 -20.25 8.05 -8.20
CA GLN A 311 -20.62 6.63 -8.14
C GLN A 311 -19.86 5.89 -7.02
N ALA A 312 -18.55 6.12 -6.91
CA ALA A 312 -17.68 5.50 -5.92
C ALA A 312 -18.08 5.90 -4.50
N PHE A 313 -18.32 7.19 -4.26
CA PHE A 313 -18.68 7.71 -2.93
C PHE A 313 -20.11 7.33 -2.51
N HIS A 314 -21.03 7.19 -3.47
CA HIS A 314 -22.34 6.60 -3.21
C HIS A 314 -22.21 5.11 -2.83
N LYS A 315 -21.36 4.36 -3.52
CA LYS A 315 -21.14 2.93 -3.24
C LYS A 315 -20.46 2.68 -1.90
N SER A 316 -19.51 3.52 -1.48
CA SER A 316 -18.89 3.42 -0.16
C SER A 316 -19.79 3.95 0.98
N GLY A 317 -20.88 4.63 0.62
CA GLY A 317 -21.84 5.21 1.56
C GLY A 317 -21.36 6.51 2.20
N VAL A 318 -20.30 7.15 1.71
CA VAL A 318 -19.77 8.40 2.30
C VAL A 318 -20.47 9.64 1.77
N LEU A 319 -21.17 9.52 0.63
CA LEU A 319 -21.91 10.60 -0.03
C LEU A 319 -23.38 10.20 -0.19
N PRO A 320 -24.33 11.03 0.28
CA PRO A 320 -25.75 10.81 0.05
C PRO A 320 -26.14 10.79 -1.43
N ARG A 321 -27.21 10.08 -1.77
CA ARG A 321 -27.67 9.87 -3.17
C ARG A 321 -28.16 11.15 -3.86
N ASP A 322 -28.57 12.14 -3.09
CA ASP A 322 -29.01 13.46 -3.58
C ASP A 322 -27.86 14.47 -3.75
N ASN A 323 -26.64 14.07 -3.37
CA ASN A 323 -25.40 14.82 -3.51
C ASN A 323 -24.51 14.18 -4.60
N ALA A 324 -23.55 14.95 -5.12
CA ALA A 324 -22.63 14.52 -6.17
C ALA A 324 -21.31 15.30 -6.08
N VAL A 325 -20.23 14.71 -6.60
CA VAL A 325 -19.02 15.46 -6.95
C VAL A 325 -19.27 16.14 -8.29
N THR A 326 -19.01 17.44 -8.37
CA THR A 326 -19.29 18.26 -9.57
C THR A 326 -18.03 18.61 -10.34
N LYS A 327 -16.87 18.62 -9.67
CA LYS A 327 -15.59 19.01 -10.29
C LYS A 327 -14.41 18.40 -9.56
N ILE A 328 -13.34 18.13 -10.32
CA ILE A 328 -12.01 17.77 -9.83
C ILE A 328 -11.03 18.86 -10.27
N SER A 329 -10.17 19.33 -9.37
CA SER A 329 -9.08 20.27 -9.68
C SER A 329 -7.79 19.90 -8.95
N ASP A 330 -6.69 20.58 -9.30
CA ASP A 330 -5.42 20.52 -8.58
C ASP A 330 -4.83 19.12 -8.38
N ALA A 331 -5.11 18.19 -9.29
CA ALA A 331 -4.57 16.83 -9.25
C ALA A 331 -3.05 16.85 -9.43
N LYS A 332 -2.31 16.49 -8.38
CA LYS A 332 -0.84 16.54 -8.33
C LYS A 332 -0.29 15.26 -7.74
N GLU A 333 0.73 14.69 -8.40
CA GLU A 333 1.50 13.60 -7.79
C GLU A 333 2.32 14.16 -6.63
N PHE A 334 2.38 13.39 -5.56
CA PHE A 334 3.17 13.70 -4.39
C PHE A 334 4.43 12.82 -4.43
N ILE A 335 5.60 13.45 -4.52
CA ILE A 335 6.89 12.77 -4.51
C ILE A 335 7.29 12.54 -3.06
N GLY A 336 6.98 11.35 -2.53
CA GLY A 336 7.35 10.95 -1.17
C GLY A 336 6.70 9.66 -0.67
N GLY A 337 7.29 9.06 0.37
CA GLY A 337 6.77 7.86 1.05
C GLY A 337 7.23 6.51 0.47
N GLY A 338 6.56 5.42 0.91
CA GLY A 338 6.96 4.03 0.65
C GLY A 338 6.60 3.47 -0.74
N ALA A 339 5.91 2.33 -0.76
CA ALA A 339 5.75 1.49 -1.95
C ALA A 339 4.76 2.02 -3.00
N GLY A 340 3.55 2.46 -2.61
CA GLY A 340 2.56 3.00 -3.54
C GLY A 340 2.81 4.45 -3.98
N LEU A 341 2.36 4.78 -5.20
CA LEU A 341 2.24 6.15 -5.69
C LEU A 341 1.18 6.91 -4.89
N LYS A 342 1.31 8.23 -4.87
CA LYS A 342 0.41 9.11 -4.11
C LYS A 342 0.09 10.33 -4.94
N CYS A 343 -1.17 10.76 -4.90
CA CYS A 343 -1.57 12.04 -5.44
C CYS A 343 -2.56 12.73 -4.51
N THR A 344 -2.66 14.03 -4.66
CA THR A 344 -3.71 14.84 -4.03
C THR A 344 -4.54 15.50 -5.11
N PHE A 345 -5.81 15.74 -4.85
CA PHE A 345 -6.70 16.49 -5.72
C PHE A 345 -7.79 17.17 -4.88
N THR A 346 -8.39 18.21 -5.45
CA THR A 346 -9.49 18.95 -4.85
C THR A 346 -10.80 18.56 -5.54
N VAL A 347 -11.87 18.44 -4.78
CA VAL A 347 -13.22 18.20 -5.29
C VAL A 347 -14.18 19.31 -4.86
N GLU A 348 -15.17 19.57 -5.70
CA GLU A 348 -16.34 20.38 -5.36
C GLU A 348 -17.56 19.45 -5.29
N TYR A 349 -18.45 19.69 -4.33
CA TYR A 349 -19.68 18.92 -4.17
C TYR A 349 -20.89 19.75 -4.60
N LYS A 350 -21.95 19.08 -5.05
CA LYS A 350 -23.23 19.72 -5.35
C LYS A 350 -23.86 20.36 -4.12
N LYS A 351 -23.73 19.69 -2.96
CA LYS A 351 -24.08 20.20 -1.64
C LYS A 351 -22.84 20.10 -0.76
N ASP A 352 -22.28 21.24 -0.40
CA ASP A 352 -21.20 21.30 0.57
C ASP A 352 -21.73 20.97 1.96
N GLU A 353 -20.96 20.17 2.70
CA GLU A 353 -21.29 19.77 4.06
C GLU A 353 -20.04 19.79 4.93
N PRO A 354 -20.12 20.13 6.24
CA PRO A 354 -18.95 20.21 7.11
C PRO A 354 -18.14 18.91 7.21
N TYR A 355 -18.81 17.76 7.04
CA TYR A 355 -18.17 16.44 7.07
C TYR A 355 -17.48 16.05 5.75
N LEU A 356 -17.63 16.86 4.69
CA LEU A 356 -17.07 16.61 3.36
C LEU A 356 -15.79 17.42 3.13
N HIS A 357 -14.65 16.76 3.28
CA HIS A 357 -13.34 17.26 2.87
C HIS A 357 -13.29 17.49 1.36
N LYS A 358 -12.77 18.66 0.98
CA LYS A 358 -12.56 19.03 -0.43
C LYS A 358 -11.21 18.59 -0.96
N LYS A 359 -10.16 18.68 -0.13
CA LYS A 359 -8.82 18.20 -0.50
C LYS A 359 -8.69 16.73 -0.11
N LEU A 360 -8.51 15.88 -1.10
CA LEU A 360 -8.42 14.44 -0.94
C LEU A 360 -7.00 13.94 -1.22
N PHE A 361 -6.64 12.88 -0.53
CA PHE A 361 -5.43 12.11 -0.74
C PHE A 361 -5.79 10.78 -1.40
N CYS A 362 -4.99 10.35 -2.37
CA CYS A 362 -5.17 9.07 -3.01
C CYS A 362 -3.86 8.31 -3.11
N LYS A 363 -3.90 7.04 -2.68
CA LYS A 363 -2.83 6.07 -2.84
C LYS A 363 -3.16 5.15 -4.02
N LEU A 364 -2.16 4.91 -4.84
CA LEU A 364 -2.24 4.21 -6.12
C LEU A 364 -1.10 3.18 -6.24
N PRO A 365 -1.23 2.15 -7.09
CA PRO A 365 -0.18 1.17 -7.31
C PRO A 365 1.08 1.82 -7.88
N HIS A 366 2.23 1.21 -7.57
CA HIS A 366 3.46 1.60 -8.24
C HIS A 366 3.45 1.21 -9.72
N LYS A 367 4.24 1.90 -10.54
CA LYS A 367 4.44 1.51 -11.94
C LYS A 367 5.07 0.11 -12.04
N PRO A 368 4.57 -0.78 -12.91
CA PRO A 368 5.14 -2.10 -13.15
C PRO A 368 6.62 -2.04 -13.52
N GLY A 369 7.42 -2.90 -12.89
CA GLY A 369 8.85 -2.97 -13.16
C GLY A 369 9.61 -3.73 -12.09
N THR A 370 10.93 -3.60 -12.12
CA THR A 370 11.86 -4.30 -11.21
C THR A 370 12.09 -3.57 -9.90
N SER A 371 11.32 -2.51 -9.61
CA SER A 371 11.47 -1.78 -8.36
C SER A 371 10.89 -2.58 -7.20
N ASP A 372 11.63 -2.69 -6.10
CA ASP A 372 11.14 -3.26 -4.84
C ASP A 372 9.80 -2.64 -4.41
N ARG A 373 9.57 -1.37 -4.74
CA ARG A 373 8.30 -0.68 -4.46
C ARG A 373 7.12 -1.30 -5.18
N TYR A 374 7.31 -1.73 -6.43
CA TYR A 374 6.27 -2.42 -7.18
C TYR A 374 6.00 -3.80 -6.62
N PHE A 375 7.06 -4.54 -6.23
CA PHE A 375 6.89 -5.84 -5.59
C PHE A 375 6.12 -5.72 -4.28
N VAL A 376 6.50 -4.79 -3.41
CA VAL A 376 5.82 -4.58 -2.12
C VAL A 376 4.37 -4.11 -2.32
N SER A 377 4.16 -3.13 -3.19
CA SER A 377 2.84 -2.51 -3.37
C SER A 377 1.86 -3.45 -4.07
N CYS A 378 2.29 -4.08 -5.17
CA CYS A 378 1.39 -4.79 -6.07
C CYS A 378 1.53 -6.31 -5.96
N MET A 379 2.76 -6.85 -6.01
CA MET A 379 2.97 -8.30 -6.09
C MET A 379 2.77 -9.03 -4.76
N TRP A 380 3.33 -8.50 -3.68
CA TRP A 380 3.09 -8.98 -2.31
C TRP A 380 1.82 -8.36 -1.73
N ASN A 381 1.30 -7.33 -2.40
CA ASN A 381 0.00 -6.74 -2.13
C ASN A 381 -0.13 -6.32 -0.65
N HIS A 382 0.89 -5.59 -0.18
CA HIS A 382 0.88 -4.99 1.15
C HIS A 382 -0.14 -3.85 1.27
N ASP A 383 -0.72 -3.39 0.16
CA ASP A 383 -1.78 -2.38 0.13
C ASP A 383 -3.16 -2.96 0.46
N ARG A 384 -3.42 -4.25 0.21
CA ARG A 384 -4.72 -4.87 0.55
C ARG A 384 -5.10 -4.74 2.03
N PRO A 385 -4.22 -5.05 3.01
CA PRO A 385 -4.55 -4.84 4.43
C PRO A 385 -4.95 -3.39 4.75
N GLU A 386 -4.32 -2.40 4.11
CA GLU A 386 -4.66 -0.98 4.31
C GLU A 386 -6.04 -0.64 3.74
N ILE A 387 -6.38 -1.15 2.56
CA ILE A 387 -7.69 -0.97 1.94
C ILE A 387 -8.78 -1.63 2.78
N VAL A 388 -8.58 -2.89 3.17
CA VAL A 388 -9.50 -3.64 4.02
C VAL A 388 -9.69 -2.96 5.37
N PHE A 389 -8.62 -2.47 6.00
CA PHE A 389 -8.70 -1.69 7.23
C PHE A 389 -9.62 -0.48 7.06
N ASN A 390 -9.47 0.27 5.98
CA ASN A 390 -10.29 1.45 5.73
C ASN A 390 -11.75 1.11 5.37
N ILE A 391 -11.98 -0.01 4.69
CA ILE A 391 -13.34 -0.48 4.38
C ILE A 391 -14.08 -0.84 5.68
N TYR A 392 -13.47 -1.66 6.55
CA TYR A 392 -14.19 -2.34 7.63
C TYR A 392 -13.88 -1.86 9.05
N LEU A 393 -12.65 -1.41 9.31
CA LEU A 393 -12.14 -1.24 10.68
C LEU A 393 -11.98 0.23 11.08
N GLN A 394 -11.94 1.15 10.13
CA GLN A 394 -11.71 2.59 10.37
C GLN A 394 -12.62 3.17 11.46
N GLU A 395 -13.90 2.83 11.47
CA GLU A 395 -14.88 3.36 12.44
C GLU A 395 -14.84 2.63 13.80
N SER A 396 -14.15 1.49 13.86
CA SER A 396 -14.07 0.65 15.06
C SER A 396 -12.83 0.95 15.93
N VAL A 397 -11.83 1.65 15.39
CA VAL A 397 -10.59 1.94 16.13
C VAL A 397 -10.77 3.02 17.19
N SER A 398 -9.84 3.05 18.14
CA SER A 398 -9.94 3.86 19.36
C SER A 398 -9.39 5.29 19.25
N PHE A 399 -8.98 5.68 18.03
CA PHE A 399 -8.34 6.94 17.69
C PHE A 399 -8.76 7.39 16.29
N ARG A 400 -8.61 8.69 16.00
CA ARG A 400 -8.91 9.23 14.67
C ARG A 400 -7.91 8.68 13.67
N VAL A 401 -8.43 8.28 12.52
CA VAL A 401 -7.67 7.98 11.30
C VAL A 401 -8.25 8.81 10.15
N PRO A 402 -7.52 9.01 9.04
CA PRO A 402 -8.05 9.75 7.90
C PRO A 402 -9.42 9.21 7.47
N LYS A 403 -10.41 10.08 7.31
CA LYS A 403 -11.72 9.71 6.80
C LYS A 403 -11.59 9.05 5.43
N PHE A 404 -11.99 7.79 5.31
CA PHE A 404 -12.12 7.11 4.03
C PHE A 404 -13.23 7.70 3.19
N TYR A 405 -12.97 7.79 1.90
CA TYR A 405 -13.95 8.15 0.88
C TYR A 405 -14.28 6.97 -0.01
N PHE A 406 -13.27 6.29 -0.51
CA PHE A 406 -13.43 5.11 -1.34
C PHE A 406 -12.11 4.33 -1.39
N GLY A 407 -12.18 3.03 -1.59
CA GLY A 407 -11.00 2.23 -1.82
C GLY A 407 -11.38 0.82 -2.19
N ASP A 408 -10.67 0.27 -3.16
CA ASP A 408 -10.89 -1.08 -3.67
C ASP A 408 -9.59 -1.60 -4.27
N ILE A 409 -9.51 -2.91 -4.42
CA ILE A 409 -8.38 -3.61 -5.03
C ILE A 409 -8.92 -4.74 -5.89
N SER A 410 -8.26 -5.00 -7.01
CA SER A 410 -8.53 -6.16 -7.85
C SER A 410 -7.41 -7.17 -7.68
N ALA A 411 -7.71 -8.33 -7.10
CA ALA A 411 -6.75 -9.42 -6.96
C ALA A 411 -6.18 -9.80 -8.33
N ALA A 412 -7.06 -9.91 -9.34
CA ALA A 412 -6.74 -10.32 -10.69
C ALA A 412 -5.69 -9.43 -11.35
N THR A 413 -5.66 -8.14 -11.04
CA THR A 413 -4.77 -7.16 -11.69
C THR A 413 -3.71 -6.58 -10.77
N THR A 414 -3.81 -6.80 -9.45
CA THR A 414 -3.06 -6.12 -8.37
C THR A 414 -3.25 -4.61 -8.28
N ASN A 415 -4.02 -4.01 -9.19
CA ASN A 415 -4.32 -2.60 -9.16
C ASN A 415 -5.25 -2.28 -7.99
N PHE A 416 -5.08 -1.09 -7.43
CA PHE A 416 -5.91 -0.60 -6.34
C PHE A 416 -6.10 0.91 -6.38
N VAL A 417 -7.04 1.37 -5.58
CA VAL A 417 -7.21 2.78 -5.25
C VAL A 417 -7.56 2.89 -3.77
N LEU A 418 -7.01 3.90 -3.09
CA LEU A 418 -7.44 4.26 -1.73
C LEU A 418 -7.51 5.78 -1.63
N ILE A 419 -8.72 6.30 -1.47
CA ILE A 419 -9.04 7.73 -1.36
C ILE A 419 -9.46 8.02 0.08
N THR A 420 -8.76 8.94 0.71
CA THR A 420 -9.04 9.44 2.07
C THR A 420 -9.07 10.96 2.07
N GLU A 421 -9.49 11.55 3.19
CA GLU A 421 -9.20 12.96 3.45
C GLU A 421 -7.69 13.23 3.32
N SER A 422 -7.34 14.43 2.85
CA SER A 422 -5.98 14.93 2.99
C SER A 422 -5.83 15.54 4.37
N ILE A 423 -4.86 15.05 5.14
CA ILE A 423 -4.57 15.58 6.47
C ILE A 423 -4.02 17.02 6.37
N PRO A 424 -4.62 18.00 7.09
CA PRO A 424 -4.12 19.36 7.13
C PRO A 424 -2.95 19.43 8.12
N TRP A 425 -1.74 19.17 7.62
CA TRP A 425 -0.51 19.35 8.38
C TRP A 425 -0.28 20.82 8.72
N ALA A 426 0.20 21.08 9.92
CA ALA A 426 0.69 22.39 10.31
C ALA A 426 1.96 22.78 9.54
N GLU A 427 2.31 24.07 9.59
CA GLU A 427 3.48 24.61 8.92
C GLU A 427 4.79 24.04 9.50
N THR A 428 5.76 23.77 8.61
CA THR A 428 7.09 23.30 9.01
C THR A 428 7.78 24.33 9.90
N GLY A 429 8.28 23.89 11.05
CA GLY A 429 8.99 24.73 12.01
C GLY A 429 8.09 25.37 13.08
N LYS A 430 6.77 25.17 13.03
CA LYS A 430 5.88 25.51 14.14
C LYS A 430 6.28 24.70 15.39
N LYS A 431 6.33 25.37 16.54
CA LYS A 431 6.77 24.78 17.82
C LYS A 431 5.67 24.62 18.86
N ASP A 432 4.63 25.46 18.79
CA ASP A 432 3.51 25.46 19.73
C ASP A 432 2.25 24.99 19.01
N PHE A 433 1.66 23.88 19.46
CA PHE A 433 0.49 23.27 18.82
C PHE A 433 -0.75 23.34 19.72
N SER A 434 -1.89 23.64 19.12
CA SER A 434 -3.17 23.54 19.84
C SER A 434 -3.67 22.08 19.87
N PRO A 435 -4.48 21.67 20.87
CA PRO A 435 -5.08 20.34 20.88
C PRO A 435 -5.81 20.03 19.57
N GLY A 436 -5.44 18.93 18.91
CA GLY A 436 -6.02 18.49 17.64
C GLY A 436 -5.32 19.02 16.38
N GLU A 437 -4.36 19.94 16.52
CA GLU A 437 -3.47 20.33 15.44
C GLU A 437 -2.44 19.22 15.16
N ILE A 438 -2.08 19.02 13.90
CA ILE A 438 -1.24 17.89 13.46
C ILE A 438 0.10 18.43 12.99
N GLU A 439 1.16 18.05 13.70
CA GLU A 439 2.55 18.38 13.37
C GLU A 439 2.94 17.89 11.97
N PRO A 440 3.81 18.61 11.24
CA PRO A 440 4.34 18.13 9.96
C PRO A 440 5.01 16.76 10.12
N ALA A 441 4.97 15.95 9.06
CA ALA A 441 5.59 14.63 9.07
C ALA A 441 7.12 14.75 9.15
N TYR A 442 7.72 14.02 10.09
CA TYR A 442 9.18 13.86 10.20
C TYR A 442 9.70 12.87 9.16
N ASP A 443 10.94 13.08 8.71
CA ASP A 443 11.59 12.16 7.78
C ASP A 443 11.87 10.81 8.44
N LYS A 444 11.87 9.75 7.63
CA LYS A 444 12.18 8.40 8.10
C LYS A 444 13.60 8.33 8.66
N TYR A 445 13.74 7.58 9.75
CA TYR A 445 15.03 7.35 10.44
C TYR A 445 15.68 8.62 10.95
N LYS A 446 14.91 9.66 11.25
CA LYS A 446 15.40 10.92 11.82
C LYS A 446 14.81 11.20 13.20
N ASP A 447 14.73 10.18 14.04
CA ASP A 447 14.07 10.28 15.35
C ASP A 447 14.76 11.30 16.28
N TRP A 448 16.04 11.64 16.02
CA TRP A 448 16.75 12.72 16.71
C TRP A 448 16.18 14.13 16.42
N GLU A 449 15.37 14.28 15.36
CA GLU A 449 14.65 15.52 15.05
C GLU A 449 13.34 15.66 15.82
N LEU A 450 12.84 14.57 16.43
CA LEU A 450 11.66 14.62 17.28
C LEU A 450 11.96 15.46 18.53
N PRO A 451 11.01 16.28 19.01
CA PRO A 451 11.08 16.88 20.33
C PRO A 451 11.41 15.82 21.38
N ASP A 452 12.24 16.17 22.38
CA ASP A 452 12.76 15.29 23.43
C ASP A 452 13.58 14.06 23.01
N GLY A 453 13.88 13.92 21.70
CA GLY A 453 14.55 12.75 21.14
C GLY A 453 13.61 11.56 20.92
N GLY A 454 12.29 11.78 21.00
CA GLY A 454 11.25 10.79 20.69
C GLY A 454 10.53 10.10 21.86
N PRO A 455 11.03 10.01 23.12
CA PRO A 455 10.31 9.37 24.22
C PRO A 455 8.83 9.74 24.37
N MET A 456 8.46 11.02 24.22
CA MET A 456 7.05 11.44 24.28
C MET A 456 6.23 10.77 23.16
N TYR A 457 6.74 10.75 21.94
CA TYR A 457 6.07 10.18 20.76
C TYR A 457 5.92 8.66 20.90
N TYR A 458 6.98 7.97 21.32
CA TYR A 458 6.92 6.53 21.56
C TYR A 458 5.91 6.18 22.65
N LEU A 459 5.86 6.95 23.74
CA LEU A 459 4.87 6.76 24.79
C LEU A 459 3.44 6.98 24.27
N ALA A 460 3.21 8.00 23.45
CA ALA A 460 1.92 8.26 22.82
C ALA A 460 1.50 7.12 21.88
N CYS A 461 2.40 6.65 21.02
CA CYS A 461 2.17 5.50 20.14
C CYS A 461 1.86 4.22 20.93
N CYS A 462 2.66 3.90 21.95
CA CYS A 462 2.44 2.74 22.82
C CYS A 462 1.09 2.80 23.56
N ARG A 463 0.68 4.00 24.03
CA ARG A 463 -0.65 4.20 24.64
C ARG A 463 -1.77 3.96 23.64
N ALA A 464 -1.66 4.48 22.42
CA ALA A 464 -2.65 4.26 21.37
C ALA A 464 -2.78 2.78 20.98
N LEU A 465 -1.65 2.09 20.82
CA LEU A 465 -1.60 0.65 20.56
C LEU A 465 -2.19 -0.16 21.72
N GLY A 466 -1.85 0.18 22.97
CA GLY A 466 -2.40 -0.45 24.16
C GLY A 466 -3.92 -0.28 24.26
N LYS A 467 -4.45 0.91 23.91
CA LYS A 467 -5.89 1.17 23.86
C LYS A 467 -6.58 0.33 22.78
N MET A 468 -5.97 0.21 21.59
CA MET A 468 -6.47 -0.63 20.52
C MET A 468 -6.49 -2.12 20.91
N ALA A 469 -5.42 -2.61 21.56
CA ALA A 469 -5.37 -3.96 22.11
C ALA A 469 -6.46 -4.17 23.18
N GLY A 470 -6.71 -3.17 24.03
CA GLY A 470 -7.82 -3.18 24.98
C GLY A 470 -9.18 -3.28 24.29
N TYR A 471 -9.42 -2.50 23.23
CA TYR A 471 -10.65 -2.56 22.43
C TYR A 471 -10.85 -3.94 21.80
N HIS A 472 -9.79 -4.54 21.28
CA HIS A 472 -9.81 -5.91 20.76
C HIS A 472 -10.24 -6.92 21.83
N LYS A 473 -9.59 -6.90 23.01
CA LYS A 473 -9.92 -7.81 24.12
C LYS A 473 -11.34 -7.62 24.66
N GLN A 474 -11.87 -6.40 24.60
CA GLN A 474 -13.25 -6.06 24.97
C GLN A 474 -14.27 -6.36 23.87
N LYS A 475 -13.86 -6.95 22.72
CA LYS A 475 -14.72 -7.20 21.56
C LYS A 475 -15.43 -5.94 21.03
N ARG A 476 -14.74 -4.78 21.13
CA ARG A 476 -15.20 -3.48 20.61
C ARG A 476 -14.77 -3.22 19.17
N LEU A 477 -13.77 -3.95 18.68
CA LEU A 477 -13.44 -3.96 17.26
C LEU A 477 -14.46 -4.80 16.48
N HIS A 478 -14.49 -4.65 15.15
CA HIS A 478 -15.33 -5.48 14.29
C HIS A 478 -15.14 -6.97 14.60
N LYS A 479 -16.24 -7.74 14.67
CA LYS A 479 -16.23 -9.17 15.07
C LYS A 479 -15.28 -10.04 14.24
N SER A 480 -15.10 -9.69 12.97
CA SER A 480 -14.22 -10.42 12.05
C SER A 480 -12.74 -10.01 12.15
N VAL A 481 -12.35 -9.15 13.08
CA VAL A 481 -10.93 -8.84 13.30
C VAL A 481 -10.14 -10.05 13.82
N ASP A 482 -10.82 -11.03 14.42
CA ASP A 482 -10.26 -12.32 14.82
C ASP A 482 -10.13 -13.31 13.64
N ASP A 483 -10.55 -12.91 12.43
CA ASP A 483 -10.39 -13.69 11.20
C ASP A 483 -8.91 -13.72 10.79
N THR A 484 -8.24 -14.82 11.13
CA THR A 484 -6.82 -15.03 10.86
C THR A 484 -6.50 -15.19 9.38
N GLU A 485 -7.50 -15.41 8.51
CA GLU A 485 -7.24 -15.45 7.07
C GLU A 485 -7.02 -14.04 6.50
N MET A 486 -7.75 -13.05 7.03
CA MET A 486 -7.64 -11.65 6.59
C MET A 486 -6.57 -10.88 7.35
N PHE A 487 -6.49 -11.11 8.67
CA PHE A 487 -5.50 -10.51 9.56
C PHE A 487 -4.73 -11.63 10.26
N PRO A 488 -3.77 -12.28 9.59
CA PRO A 488 -2.99 -13.34 10.20
C PRO A 488 -2.24 -12.76 11.39
N MET A 489 -2.68 -13.12 12.59
CA MET A 489 -1.87 -12.93 13.79
C MET A 489 -0.68 -13.88 13.66
N PRO A 490 0.54 -13.43 13.99
CA PRO A 490 1.64 -14.37 14.12
C PRO A 490 1.19 -15.48 15.08
N ASP A 491 1.65 -16.71 14.82
CA ASP A 491 1.42 -17.85 15.71
C ASP A 491 1.56 -17.39 17.16
N PRO A 492 0.68 -17.86 18.07
CA PRO A 492 0.73 -17.44 19.46
C PRO A 492 2.18 -17.56 19.93
N MET A 493 2.80 -16.41 20.21
CA MET A 493 4.14 -16.36 20.77
C MET A 493 4.18 -17.40 21.88
N PRO A 494 5.23 -18.24 21.96
CA PRO A 494 5.38 -19.19 23.05
C PRO A 494 5.02 -18.46 24.35
N ARG A 495 4.03 -18.97 25.09
CA ARG A 495 3.51 -18.32 26.31
C ARG A 495 4.59 -18.06 27.36
N GLU A 496 5.77 -18.63 27.17
CA GLU A 496 6.99 -18.24 27.84
C GLU A 496 7.46 -16.89 27.29
N LEU A 497 6.90 -15.81 27.85
CA LEU A 497 7.67 -14.56 27.99
C LEU A 497 9.08 -14.98 28.47
N PRO A 498 10.17 -14.51 27.83
CA PRO A 498 11.49 -14.70 28.38
C PRO A 498 11.44 -14.29 29.84
N LYS A 499 11.78 -15.21 30.75
CA LYS A 499 11.74 -14.96 32.21
C LYS A 499 12.57 -13.74 32.62
N THR A 500 13.39 -13.24 31.70
CA THR A 500 14.14 -12.00 31.78
C THR A 500 14.01 -11.25 30.46
N LEU A 501 13.35 -10.09 30.46
CA LEU A 501 13.61 -9.07 29.44
C LEU A 501 15.10 -8.69 29.55
N PRO A 502 15.92 -8.84 28.50
CA PRO A 502 17.27 -8.32 28.54
C PRO A 502 17.17 -6.79 28.70
N ALA A 503 17.63 -6.29 29.85
CA ALA A 503 17.73 -4.87 30.25
C ALA A 503 16.60 -4.22 31.08
N LEU A 504 15.83 -4.98 31.86
CA LEU A 504 15.13 -4.39 33.02
C LEU A 504 15.33 -5.26 34.27
N ASP A 505 16.57 -5.29 34.77
CA ASP A 505 16.83 -5.65 36.17
C ASP A 505 17.14 -4.38 36.97
N PRO A 506 16.20 -3.90 37.81
CA PRO A 506 16.44 -2.81 38.76
C PRO A 506 17.37 -3.21 39.92
N LEU A 507 17.74 -4.49 40.09
CA LEU A 507 18.63 -4.97 41.14
C LEU A 507 20.11 -5.07 40.74
N ALA A 508 20.47 -4.96 39.46
CA ALA A 508 21.87 -4.80 39.06
C ALA A 508 22.42 -3.38 39.34
N LYS A 509 21.58 -2.44 39.81
CA LYS A 509 21.98 -1.11 40.31
C LYS A 509 22.57 -1.11 41.73
N LYS A 510 22.86 -2.28 42.32
CA LYS A 510 23.56 -2.41 43.60
C LYS A 510 24.79 -3.31 43.50
N GLN A 511 25.73 -2.96 42.62
CA GLN A 511 27.16 -3.23 42.79
C GLN A 511 27.91 -2.40 41.74
N ASN A 512 28.91 -1.64 42.19
CA ASN A 512 29.76 -0.71 41.42
C ASN A 512 29.26 0.74 41.26
N LEU A 513 28.61 1.27 42.29
CA LEU A 513 28.98 2.61 42.78
C LEU A 513 30.29 2.48 43.56
N ALA A 514 31.41 2.33 42.86
CA ALA A 514 32.75 2.55 43.40
C ALA A 514 33.76 2.62 42.26
N LYS A 515 34.52 3.72 42.24
CA LYS A 515 35.80 3.93 41.55
C LYS A 515 35.75 4.39 40.08
N VAL A 516 35.39 5.67 39.93
CA VAL A 516 35.85 6.53 38.81
C VAL A 516 37.30 7.03 39.05
N ASP A 517 37.99 6.59 40.12
CA ASP A 517 39.35 7.06 40.50
C ASP A 517 40.48 6.03 40.31
N GLN A 518 40.32 5.00 39.49
CA GLN A 518 41.41 4.03 39.22
C GLN A 518 41.62 3.80 37.72
N TRP A 519 41.98 4.86 37.00
CA TRP A 519 42.60 4.75 35.68
C TRP A 519 44.10 5.01 35.80
N PRO A 520 44.98 3.98 35.73
CA PRO A 520 46.40 4.21 35.60
C PRO A 520 46.69 4.54 34.14
N GLY A 521 47.08 5.80 33.87
CA GLY A 521 47.63 6.19 32.57
C GLY A 521 46.85 7.28 31.83
N ARG A 522 46.81 8.48 32.40
CA ARG A 522 46.96 9.75 31.65
C ARG A 522 47.44 10.83 32.61
N THR A 523 48.75 10.86 32.80
CA THR A 523 49.46 12.07 33.23
C THR A 523 49.14 13.17 32.22
N ARG A 524 48.39 14.19 32.63
CA ARG A 524 48.36 15.49 31.97
C ARG A 524 49.73 16.16 32.17
N PRO A 525 50.43 16.64 31.14
CA PRO A 525 51.30 17.80 31.31
C PRO A 525 50.40 19.03 31.42
N GLY A 526 50.55 19.77 32.51
CA GLY A 526 49.92 21.08 32.69
C GLY A 526 50.57 22.16 31.83
N TRP A 527 50.20 23.40 32.16
CA TRP A 527 50.61 24.70 31.59
C TRP A 527 49.77 25.09 30.37
N GLY A 528 49.05 26.21 30.31
CA GLY A 528 49.05 27.45 31.09
C GLY A 528 48.51 28.54 30.13
N TRP A 529 47.75 29.51 30.63
CA TRP A 529 47.14 30.58 29.83
C TRP A 529 48.18 31.41 29.06
N GLY A 530 47.79 31.80 27.84
CA GLY A 530 48.47 32.76 26.94
C GLY A 530 47.59 33.03 25.73
#